data_AF-A0A7Z0QNM0-F1
#
_entry.id   AF-A0A7Z0QNM0-F1
#
_cell.length_a   1.000
_cell.length_b   1.000
_cell.length_c   1.000
_cell.angle_alpha   90.00
_cell.angle_beta   90.00
_cell.angle_gamma   90.00
#
_symmetry.space_group_name_H-M   'P 1'
#
loop_
_entity.id
_entity.type
_entity.pdbx_description
1 polymer ?
#
loop_
_entity_poly.entity_id
_entity_poly.type
_entity_poly.pdbx_seq_one_letter_code
_entity_poly.pdbx_strand_id
1 'polypeptide(L)'
;MSHNRMIIVGASAALLALLILDPAFASTSGGGNLPWESPLQQIQQSITGPVAGFIALAAVAVAGGMLIFGGELNDFARRLMYVVLVAGILLGATQIVALFGASGASIGDVARTPSITDRAGDRGHG
;
A
#
# COMPACT_ATOMS: atom_id res chain seq x y z
N MET A 1 31.42 -17.54 -8.29
CA MET A 1 30.81 -17.02 -7.04
C MET A 1 30.48 -15.51 -7.05
N SER A 2 31.05 -14.68 -7.94
CA SER A 2 30.74 -13.22 -8.01
C SER A 2 29.37 -12.88 -8.63
N HIS A 3 28.89 -13.69 -9.56
CA HIS A 3 27.66 -13.44 -10.31
C HIS A 3 26.38 -13.52 -9.46
N ASN A 4 26.25 -14.53 -8.58
CA ASN A 4 25.10 -14.60 -7.64
C ASN A 4 25.06 -13.42 -6.67
N ARG A 5 26.22 -12.91 -6.25
CA ARG A 5 26.29 -11.72 -5.37
C ARG A 5 25.83 -10.47 -6.12
N MET A 6 26.20 -10.32 -7.39
CA MET A 6 25.71 -9.23 -8.24
C MET A 6 24.21 -9.31 -8.50
N ILE A 7 23.66 -10.50 -8.76
CA ILE A 7 22.20 -10.69 -8.98
C ILE A 7 21.42 -10.37 -7.71
N ILE A 8 21.91 -10.83 -6.54
CA ILE A 8 21.26 -10.56 -5.25
C ILE A 8 21.28 -9.06 -4.92
N VAL A 9 22.42 -8.39 -5.13
CA VAL A 9 22.56 -6.94 -4.90
C VAL A 9 21.66 -6.15 -5.87
N GLY A 10 21.62 -6.53 -7.15
CA GLY A 10 20.76 -5.92 -8.16
C GLY A 10 19.26 -6.07 -7.83
N ALA A 11 18.85 -7.26 -7.41
CA ALA A 11 17.46 -7.52 -7.00
C ALA A 11 17.07 -6.71 -5.75
N SER A 12 17.95 -6.60 -4.75
CA SER A 12 17.68 -5.78 -3.56
C SER A 12 17.62 -4.28 -3.87
N ALA A 13 18.45 -3.78 -4.79
CA ALA A 13 18.43 -2.39 -5.21
C ALA A 13 17.15 -2.04 -5.98
N ALA A 14 16.67 -2.94 -6.85
CA ALA A 14 15.39 -2.78 -7.55
C ALA A 14 14.20 -2.78 -6.58
N LEU A 15 14.23 -3.62 -5.55
CA LEU A 15 13.17 -3.71 -4.54
C LEU A 15 13.13 -2.47 -3.64
N LEU A 16 14.30 -1.92 -3.28
CA LEU A 16 14.42 -0.64 -2.58
C LEU A 16 13.94 0.53 -3.45
N ALA A 17 14.25 0.55 -4.75
CA ALA A 17 13.77 1.59 -5.67
C ALA A 17 12.23 1.59 -5.79
N LEU A 18 11.60 0.41 -5.77
CA LEU A 18 10.14 0.26 -5.76
C LEU A 18 9.50 0.75 -4.45
N LEU A 19 10.20 0.65 -3.32
CA LEU A 19 9.73 1.12 -2.01
C LEU A 19 9.84 2.65 -1.83
N ILE A 20 10.65 3.32 -2.65
CA ILE A 20 10.86 4.79 -2.64
C ILE A 20 9.92 5.48 -3.66
N LEU A 21 9.15 4.74 -4.46
CA LEU A 21 8.08 5.30 -5.26
C LEU A 21 6.93 5.72 -4.33
N ASP A 22 6.94 6.98 -3.90
CA ASP A 22 5.78 7.62 -3.29
C ASP A 22 4.56 7.47 -4.22
N PRO A 23 3.37 7.13 -3.71
CA PRO A 23 2.15 7.24 -4.49
C PRO A 23 1.93 8.72 -4.73
N ALA A 24 2.28 9.19 -5.93
CA ALA A 24 1.90 10.51 -6.41
C ALA A 24 0.36 10.53 -6.55
N PHE A 25 -0.32 10.69 -5.42
CA PHE A 25 -1.66 11.24 -5.31
C PHE A 25 -1.59 12.70 -5.76
N ALA A 26 -1.52 12.93 -7.07
CA ALA A 26 -1.80 14.20 -7.67
C ALA A 26 -3.15 14.10 -8.37
N SER A 27 -4.19 14.26 -7.55
CA SER A 27 -5.36 15.09 -7.84
C SER A 27 -5.89 15.08 -9.28
N THR A 28 -7.01 14.42 -9.43
CA THR A 28 -8.11 14.85 -10.29
C THR A 28 -8.45 16.31 -9.91
N SER A 29 -8.10 17.30 -10.73
CA SER A 29 -8.77 18.62 -10.80
C SER A 29 -8.10 19.45 -11.89
N GLY A 30 -8.93 20.03 -12.77
CA GLY A 30 -8.53 20.50 -14.08
C GLY A 30 -7.55 21.67 -14.15
N GLY A 31 -6.99 21.88 -15.34
CA GLY A 31 -6.14 23.05 -15.60
C GLY A 31 -5.38 23.04 -16.94
N GLY A 32 -6.09 23.07 -18.06
CA GLY A 32 -5.74 23.86 -19.27
C GLY A 32 -4.33 23.80 -19.91
N ASN A 33 -4.32 23.35 -21.16
CA ASN A 33 -3.69 24.04 -22.31
C ASN A 33 -2.14 24.16 -22.36
N LEU A 34 -1.39 23.12 -21.99
CA LEU A 34 0.07 23.12 -22.23
C LEU A 34 0.47 21.99 -23.20
N PRO A 35 1.18 22.28 -24.31
CA PRO A 35 1.45 21.31 -25.39
C PRO A 35 2.36 20.14 -24.96
N TRP A 36 3.02 20.25 -23.81
CA TRP A 36 3.84 19.20 -23.21
C TRP A 36 3.03 18.25 -22.31
N GLU A 37 1.75 18.54 -22.04
CA GLU A 37 0.89 17.69 -21.21
C GLU A 37 0.48 16.40 -21.96
N SER A 38 0.27 16.49 -23.28
CA SER A 38 -0.07 15.32 -24.13
C SER A 38 1.03 14.24 -24.15
N PRO A 39 2.33 14.57 -24.32
CA PRO A 39 3.42 13.60 -24.18
C PRO A 39 3.51 12.97 -22.79
N LEU A 40 3.32 13.76 -21.72
CA LEU A 40 3.39 13.26 -20.35
C LEU A 40 2.19 12.35 -20.01
N GLN A 41 0.99 12.67 -20.49
CA GLN A 41 -0.18 11.78 -20.38
C GLN A 41 0.02 10.49 -21.17
N GLN A 42 0.63 10.52 -22.37
CA GLN A 42 0.93 9.31 -23.15
C GLN A 42 1.90 8.37 -22.41
N ILE A 43 2.91 8.92 -21.74
CA ILE A 43 3.83 8.12 -20.93
C ILE A 43 3.10 7.53 -19.72
N GLN A 44 2.27 8.32 -19.05
CA GLN A 44 1.46 7.84 -17.91
C GLN A 44 0.48 6.74 -18.34
N GLN A 45 -0.18 6.89 -19.49
CA GLN A 45 -1.02 5.85 -20.09
C GLN A 45 -0.23 4.64 -20.58
N SER A 46 1.04 4.79 -20.96
CA SER A 46 1.87 3.64 -21.37
C SER A 46 2.31 2.79 -20.17
N ILE A 47 2.51 3.42 -19.01
CA ILE A 47 2.88 2.75 -17.75
C ILE A 47 1.65 2.11 -17.08
N THR A 48 0.47 2.70 -17.24
CA THR A 48 -0.79 2.20 -16.65
C THR A 48 -1.69 1.44 -17.64
N GLY A 49 -1.35 1.45 -18.92
CA GLY A 49 -2.17 0.89 -19.99
C GLY A 49 -1.93 -0.59 -20.28
N PRO A 50 -2.64 -1.15 -21.27
CA PRO A 50 -2.60 -2.58 -21.61
C PRO A 50 -1.20 -3.12 -21.91
N VAL A 51 -0.31 -2.27 -22.44
CA VAL A 51 1.09 -2.61 -22.76
C VAL A 51 1.87 -3.01 -21.51
N ALA A 52 1.74 -2.26 -20.41
CA ALA A 52 2.35 -2.62 -19.13
C ALA A 52 1.80 -3.95 -18.60
N GLY A 53 0.51 -4.20 -18.80
CA GLY A 53 -0.12 -5.48 -18.48
C GLY A 53 0.48 -6.67 -19.25
N PHE A 54 0.70 -6.54 -20.56
CA PHE A 54 1.34 -7.60 -21.37
C PHE A 54 2.81 -7.84 -20.96
N ILE A 55 3.55 -6.79 -20.64
CA ILE A 55 4.93 -6.92 -20.13
C ILE A 55 4.94 -7.62 -18.78
N ALA A 56 4.03 -7.27 -17.87
CA ALA A 56 3.90 -7.92 -16.58
C ALA A 56 3.56 -9.42 -16.72
N LEU A 57 2.63 -9.75 -17.62
CA LEU A 57 2.26 -11.14 -17.90
C LEU A 57 3.46 -11.93 -18.46
N ALA A 58 4.21 -11.35 -19.40
CA ALA A 58 5.42 -11.97 -19.95
C ALA A 58 6.49 -12.18 -18.87
N ALA A 59 6.72 -11.21 -17.98
CA ALA A 59 7.67 -11.31 -16.88
C ALA A 59 7.30 -12.43 -15.90
N VAL A 60 6.01 -12.56 -15.54
CA VAL A 60 5.51 -13.64 -14.68
C VAL A 60 5.68 -15.00 -15.36
N ALA A 61 5.41 -15.11 -16.66
CA ALA A 61 5.59 -16.35 -17.41
C ALA A 61 7.07 -16.77 -17.48
N VAL A 62 7.99 -15.83 -17.70
CA VAL A 62 9.44 -16.09 -17.69
C VAL A 62 9.91 -16.49 -16.29
N ALA A 63 9.45 -15.80 -15.24
CA ALA A 63 9.77 -16.17 -13.86
C ALA A 63 9.25 -17.57 -13.50
N GLY A 64 8.01 -17.90 -13.87
CA GLY A 64 7.42 -19.23 -13.69
C GLY A 64 8.14 -20.31 -14.51
N GLY A 65 8.54 -19.99 -15.74
CA GLY A 65 9.34 -20.86 -16.59
C GLY A 65 10.71 -21.16 -15.98
N MET A 66 11.40 -20.14 -15.46
CA MET A 66 12.68 -20.31 -14.75
C MET A 66 12.53 -21.16 -13.46
N LEU A 67 11.35 -21.17 -12.83
CA LEU A 67 11.04 -22.09 -11.73
C LEU A 67 10.97 -23.54 -12.18
N ILE A 68 10.17 -23.82 -13.21
CA ILE A 68 9.84 -25.18 -13.65
C ILE A 68 11.04 -25.85 -14.33
N PHE A 69 11.77 -25.10 -15.16
CA PHE A 69 12.90 -25.62 -15.94
C PHE A 69 14.23 -25.65 -15.18
N GLY A 70 14.24 -25.23 -13.90
CA GLY A 70 15.29 -25.63 -12.97
C GLY A 70 16.64 -24.93 -13.20
N GLY A 71 16.73 -23.67 -12.77
CA GLY A 71 18.01 -23.03 -12.48
C GLY A 71 18.51 -23.36 -11.07
N GLU A 72 17.70 -23.06 -10.05
CA GLU A 72 17.96 -23.33 -8.62
C GLU A 72 16.62 -23.34 -7.83
N LEU A 73 15.69 -24.24 -8.19
CA LEU A 73 14.32 -24.26 -7.66
C LEU A 73 14.26 -24.30 -6.12
N ASN A 74 15.18 -25.03 -5.49
CA ASN A 74 15.27 -25.12 -4.03
C ASN A 74 15.61 -23.77 -3.38
N ASP A 75 16.50 -22.98 -3.99
CA ASP A 75 16.84 -21.64 -3.49
C ASP A 75 15.73 -20.64 -3.76
N PHE A 76 15.07 -20.70 -4.91
CA PHE A 76 13.90 -19.87 -5.17
C PHE A 76 12.74 -20.18 -4.22
N ALA A 77 12.40 -21.46 -4.04
CA ALA A 77 11.32 -21.90 -3.16
C ALA A 77 11.61 -21.49 -1.71
N ARG A 78 12.87 -21.63 -1.26
CA ARG A 78 13.31 -21.16 0.05
C ARG A 78 13.13 -19.65 0.20
N ARG A 79 13.46 -18.88 -0.83
CA ARG A 79 13.31 -17.41 -0.81
C ARG A 79 11.85 -16.98 -0.86
N LEU A 80 11.02 -17.64 -1.65
CA LEU A 80 9.58 -17.42 -1.71
C LEU A 80 8.92 -17.73 -0.35
N MET A 81 9.30 -18.84 0.29
CA MET A 81 8.82 -19.21 1.61
C MET A 81 9.11 -18.10 2.63
N TYR A 82 10.31 -17.52 2.64
CA TYR A 82 10.63 -16.39 3.53
C TYR A 82 9.75 -15.17 3.27
N VAL A 83 9.52 -14.80 2.00
CA VAL A 83 8.67 -13.66 1.64
C VAL A 83 7.22 -13.90 2.08
N VAL A 84 6.67 -15.07 1.79
CA VAL A 84 5.31 -15.45 2.18
C VAL A 84 5.16 -15.51 3.70
N LEU A 85 6.14 -16.06 4.41
CA LEU A 85 6.14 -16.16 5.87
C LEU A 85 6.14 -14.76 6.50
N VAL A 86 6.98 -13.84 6.02
CA VAL A 86 7.00 -12.46 6.50
C VAL A 86 5.69 -11.74 6.19
N ALA A 87 5.20 -11.82 4.94
CA ALA A 87 3.95 -11.19 4.55
C ALA A 87 2.75 -11.72 5.36
N GLY A 88 2.69 -13.04 5.56
CA GLY A 88 1.67 -13.69 6.38
C GLY A 88 1.72 -13.27 7.84
N ILE A 89 2.90 -13.13 8.44
CA ILE A 89 3.04 -12.60 9.80
C ILE A 89 2.58 -11.15 9.88
N LEU A 90 2.96 -10.29 8.93
CA LEU A 90 2.54 -8.88 8.91
C LEU A 90 1.02 -8.74 8.78
N LEU A 91 0.40 -9.49 7.85
CA LEU A 91 -1.05 -9.54 7.67
C LEU A 91 -1.77 -10.15 8.88
N GLY A 92 -1.19 -11.17 9.53
CA GLY A 92 -1.74 -11.75 10.75
C GLY A 92 -1.62 -10.80 11.95
N ALA A 93 -0.51 -10.06 12.04
CA ALA A 93 -0.26 -9.11 13.11
C ALA A 93 -1.27 -7.95 13.09
N THR A 94 -1.71 -7.46 11.92
CA THR A 94 -2.76 -6.44 11.85
C THR A 94 -4.08 -6.95 12.44
N GLN A 95 -4.40 -8.24 12.25
CA GLN A 95 -5.60 -8.84 12.87
C GLN A 95 -5.47 -8.92 14.39
N ILE A 96 -4.30 -9.30 14.92
CA ILE A 96 -4.05 -9.35 16.37
C ILE A 96 -4.13 -7.94 16.98
N VAL A 97 -3.50 -6.94 16.34
CA VAL A 97 -3.55 -5.54 16.79
C VAL A 97 -4.98 -5.02 16.78
N ALA A 98 -5.81 -5.39 15.81
CA ALA A 98 -7.23 -4.98 15.78
C ALA A 98 -8.02 -5.53 16.98
N LEU A 99 -7.73 -6.75 17.44
CA LEU A 99 -8.41 -7.35 18.60
C LEU A 99 -8.16 -6.57 19.90
N PHE A 100 -6.98 -5.96 20.06
CA PHE A 100 -6.62 -5.20 21.25
C PHE A 100 -6.75 -3.68 21.06
N GLY A 101 -6.71 -3.19 19.82
CA GLY A 101 -6.84 -1.77 19.47
C GLY A 101 -8.29 -1.27 19.49
N ALA A 102 -9.27 -2.13 19.18
CA ALA A 102 -10.69 -1.78 19.26
C ALA A 102 -11.24 -1.76 20.70
N SER A 103 -10.52 -2.35 21.67
CA SER A 103 -10.87 -2.32 23.09
C SER A 103 -10.22 -1.18 23.87
N GLY A 104 -9.43 -0.32 23.20
CA GLY A 104 -8.94 0.93 23.78
C GLY A 104 -10.09 1.95 23.86
N ALA A 105 -10.60 2.18 25.07
CA ALA A 105 -11.74 3.04 25.36
C ALA A 105 -11.73 4.39 24.62
N SER A 106 -12.82 4.73 23.92
CA SER A 106 -13.16 6.11 23.61
C SER A 106 -13.63 6.78 24.91
N ILE A 107 -12.69 7.31 25.69
CA ILE A 107 -13.03 8.20 26.80
C ILE A 107 -13.46 9.54 26.21
N GLY A 108 -14.73 9.88 26.42
CA GLY A 108 -15.19 11.27 26.45
C GLY A 108 -16.23 11.66 25.41
N ASP A 109 -17.49 11.27 25.63
CA ASP A 109 -18.53 12.29 25.68
C ASP A 109 -19.35 12.03 26.93
N VAL A 110 -18.86 12.55 28.07
CA VAL A 110 -19.66 12.62 29.28
C VAL A 110 -20.81 13.55 28.95
N ALA A 111 -21.96 12.92 28.75
CA ALA A 111 -23.26 13.55 28.60
C ALA A 111 -23.28 14.92 29.29
N ARG A 112 -23.41 15.97 28.48
CA ARG A 112 -23.83 17.28 28.96
C ARG A 112 -25.16 17.06 29.66
N THR A 113 -25.09 16.84 30.97
CA THR A 113 -26.25 16.87 31.85
C THR A 113 -26.71 18.32 31.80
N PRO A 114 -27.88 18.65 31.23
CA PRO A 114 -28.40 20.01 31.33
C PRO A 114 -28.57 20.29 32.82
N SER A 115 -27.75 21.19 33.35
CA SER A 115 -27.88 21.69 34.71
C SER A 115 -29.31 22.17 34.89
N ILE A 116 -29.94 21.70 35.95
CA ILE A 116 -31.35 21.93 36.35
C ILE A 116 -31.53 23.40 36.82
N THR A 117 -30.94 24.36 36.09
CA THR A 117 -30.98 25.79 36.40
C THR A 117 -32.13 26.48 35.66
N ASP A 118 -32.79 25.81 34.70
CA ASP A 118 -33.91 26.39 33.94
C ASP A 118 -35.29 26.25 34.63
N ARG A 119 -35.34 25.86 35.91
CA ARG A 119 -36.62 25.82 36.68
C ARG A 119 -36.73 26.87 37.78
N ALA A 120 -35.74 27.75 37.91
CA ALA A 120 -35.70 28.74 39.00
C ALA A 120 -35.87 30.20 38.53
N GLY A 121 -36.19 30.45 37.25
CA GLY A 121 -36.19 31.80 36.67
C GLY A 121 -37.54 32.43 36.33
N ASP A 122 -38.59 31.67 36.03
CA ASP A 122 -39.83 32.24 35.47
C ASP A 122 -41.08 31.97 36.33
N ARG A 123 -41.05 32.52 37.54
CA ARG A 123 -42.25 32.82 38.33
C ARG A 123 -42.09 34.20 38.93
N GLY A 124 -42.35 35.21 38.12
CA GLY A 124 -42.49 36.57 38.62
C GLY A 124 -42.41 37.61 37.52
N HIS A 125 -43.49 38.39 37.42
CA HIS A 125 -43.61 39.72 36.84
C HIS A 125 -44.27 39.80 35.45
N GLY A 126 -45.52 40.28 35.45
CA GLY A 126 -46.22 40.83 34.29
C GLY A 126 -47.70 40.50 34.28
#